data_AF-A0A6A4KIA4-F1
#
_entry.id   AF-A0A6A4KIA4-F1
#
_cell.length_a   1.000
_cell.length_b   1.000
_cell.length_c   1.000
_cell.angle_alpha   90.00
_cell.angle_beta   90.00
_cell.angle_gamma   90.00
#
_symmetry.space_group_name_H-M   'P 1'
#
loop_
_entity.id
_entity.type
_entity.pdbx_description
1 polymer ?
#
loop_
_entity_poly.entity_id
_entity_poly.type
_entity_poly.pdbx_seq_one_letter_code
_entity_poly.pdbx_strand_id
1 'polypeptide(L)'
;MASSIHHIYSTLFVFVTFFSFIITCSMAQGGTTVATWYGDSNGAGTDGGNCGYGPAVEYAPFYKYISAGGSSLFKNGEGCGACYKVRCTSNPACSGNPVTVTITDFCPGNCGAYQFDLSGYTIVFKVDSGSNPFYFATEIEYEDGDGDLSKVELQQAGSNYFAPMQLVFGATWKLQSNTGSPLKGPFSIRLTTLSSGKSLTAYNVIPANWSPGQTFRSNVNF
;
A
#
# COMPACT_ATOMS: atom_id res chain seq x y z
N MET A 1 -56.78 64.81 -32.52
CA MET A 1 -55.63 64.98 -33.43
C MET A 1 -54.70 63.81 -33.22
N ALA A 2 -54.54 62.99 -34.26
CA ALA A 2 -53.60 61.89 -34.32
C ALA A 2 -52.18 62.40 -34.59
N SER A 3 -51.15 61.76 -34.05
CA SER A 3 -50.05 61.19 -34.83
C SER A 3 -49.03 60.48 -33.93
N SER A 4 -48.54 59.38 -34.49
CA SER A 4 -47.58 58.38 -34.03
C SER A 4 -46.15 58.90 -33.83
N ILE A 5 -45.28 58.15 -33.12
CA ILE A 5 -43.96 57.66 -33.58
C ILE A 5 -43.35 56.70 -32.53
N HIS A 6 -42.85 55.57 -33.04
CA HIS A 6 -42.16 54.47 -32.36
C HIS A 6 -40.69 54.78 -32.00
N HIS A 7 -40.22 54.26 -30.86
CA HIS A 7 -38.84 53.78 -30.65
C HIS A 7 -38.86 52.61 -29.65
N ILE A 8 -38.83 51.36 -30.12
CA ILE A 8 -37.67 50.45 -30.23
C ILE A 8 -37.12 49.97 -28.87
N TYR A 9 -37.21 48.64 -28.72
CA TYR A 9 -36.76 47.71 -27.69
C TYR A 9 -35.42 48.03 -27.00
N SER A 10 -35.35 47.81 -25.69
CA SER A 10 -34.12 47.32 -25.04
C SER A 10 -34.47 46.41 -23.87
N THR A 11 -34.16 45.14 -24.06
CA THR A 11 -34.40 43.98 -23.20
C THR A 11 -33.58 44.04 -21.91
N LEU A 12 -34.23 43.86 -20.75
CA LEU A 12 -33.54 43.47 -19.52
C LEU A 12 -34.14 42.16 -18.99
N PHE A 13 -33.78 41.06 -19.65
CA PHE A 13 -33.94 39.72 -19.10
C PHE A 13 -32.80 39.53 -18.09
N VAL A 14 -33.11 39.72 -16.80
CA VAL A 14 -32.21 39.32 -15.72
C VAL A 14 -32.21 37.79 -15.68
N PHE A 15 -31.29 37.17 -16.43
CA PHE A 15 -30.92 35.77 -16.20
C PHE A 15 -30.18 35.73 -14.87
N VAL A 16 -30.91 35.48 -13.79
CA VAL A 16 -30.33 34.93 -12.56
C VAL A 16 -29.86 33.53 -12.94
N THR A 17 -28.65 33.42 -13.48
CA THR A 17 -27.98 32.13 -13.58
C THR A 17 -27.68 31.71 -12.15
N PHE A 18 -28.61 30.95 -11.58
CA PHE A 18 -28.32 30.00 -10.52
C PHE A 18 -27.31 29.00 -11.10
N PHE A 19 -26.06 29.42 -11.24
CA PHE A 19 -24.94 28.54 -11.48
C PHE A 19 -24.75 27.81 -10.16
N SER A 20 -25.58 26.79 -9.95
CA SER A 20 -25.32 25.79 -8.94
C SER A 20 -23.94 25.25 -9.28
N PHE A 21 -22.93 25.72 -8.53
CA PHE A 21 -21.68 25.02 -8.37
C PHE A 21 -22.04 23.71 -7.67
N ILE A 22 -22.55 22.76 -8.45
CA ILE A 22 -22.44 21.37 -8.08
C ILE A 22 -20.93 21.16 -8.05
N ILE A 23 -20.37 21.05 -6.85
CA ILE A 23 -19.05 20.46 -6.66
C ILE A 23 -19.22 19.00 -7.08
N THR A 24 -19.25 18.75 -8.39
CA THR A 24 -18.96 17.44 -8.91
C THR A 24 -17.52 17.19 -8.54
N CYS A 25 -17.28 16.24 -7.63
CA CYS A 25 -16.01 15.56 -7.60
C CYS A 25 -15.75 15.12 -9.05
N SER A 26 -14.87 15.84 -9.75
CA SER A 26 -14.53 15.53 -11.13
C SER A 26 -14.14 14.06 -11.14
N MET A 27 -14.81 13.27 -11.99
CA MET A 27 -14.44 11.89 -12.24
C MET A 27 -12.95 11.91 -12.55
N ALA A 28 -12.10 11.48 -11.62
CA ALA A 28 -10.67 11.38 -11.86
C ALA A 28 -10.52 10.44 -13.04
N GLN A 29 -10.12 10.97 -14.19
CA GLN A 29 -9.96 10.20 -15.41
C GLN A 29 -8.80 9.23 -15.14
N GLY A 30 -9.13 7.95 -15.00
CA GLY A 30 -8.13 6.91 -14.81
C GLY A 30 -7.16 6.91 -16.00
N GLY A 31 -5.87 6.80 -15.73
CA GLY A 31 -4.82 6.76 -16.75
C GLY A 31 -3.84 5.63 -16.47
N THR A 32 -3.24 5.08 -17.52
CA THR A 32 -2.09 4.19 -17.38
C THR A 32 -0.83 5.03 -17.33
N THR A 33 -0.04 4.83 -16.29
CA THR A 33 1.23 5.53 -16.08
C THR A 33 2.28 4.55 -15.56
N VAL A 34 3.53 4.98 -15.55
CA VAL A 34 4.65 4.24 -14.97
C VAL A 34 4.62 4.44 -13.45
N ALA A 35 4.95 3.38 -12.72
CA ALA A 35 5.25 3.45 -11.31
C ALA A 35 6.65 2.90 -11.03
N THR A 36 7.38 3.57 -10.16
CA THR A 36 8.66 3.12 -9.58
C THR A 36 8.54 3.10 -8.05
N TRP A 37 9.64 2.88 -7.34
CA TRP A 37 9.69 3.04 -5.90
C TRP A 37 11.01 3.70 -5.49
N TYR A 38 11.02 4.38 -4.35
CA TYR A 38 12.17 5.09 -3.82
C TYR A 38 12.33 4.96 -2.31
N GLY A 39 13.51 5.35 -1.82
CA GLY A 39 13.87 5.22 -0.42
C GLY A 39 14.11 3.77 -0.03
N ASP A 40 13.91 3.46 1.24
CA ASP A 40 13.99 2.09 1.73
C ASP A 40 12.80 1.28 1.20
N SER A 41 13.04 0.01 0.86
CA SER A 41 12.03 -0.94 0.38
C SER A 41 10.82 -1.14 1.32
N ASN A 42 10.89 -0.59 2.53
CA ASN A 42 9.86 -0.63 3.57
C ASN A 42 9.75 0.69 4.36
N GLY A 43 10.36 1.75 3.85
CA GLY A 43 10.26 3.09 4.41
C GLY A 43 9.21 3.89 3.67
N ALA A 44 8.73 4.95 4.31
CA ALA A 44 7.85 5.93 3.69
C ALA A 44 8.56 6.88 2.70
N GLY A 45 9.44 6.34 1.85
CA GLY A 45 10.27 7.15 0.94
C GLY A 45 11.41 7.84 1.68
N THR A 46 11.41 9.17 1.73
CA THR A 46 12.37 9.98 2.51
C THR A 46 11.68 10.64 3.70
N ASP A 47 12.39 10.78 4.82
CA ASP A 47 11.86 11.43 6.02
C ASP A 47 11.52 12.91 5.74
N GLY A 48 10.24 13.18 5.49
CA GLY A 48 9.68 14.53 5.41
C GLY A 48 9.20 14.98 4.04
N GLY A 49 9.81 14.52 2.95
CA GLY A 49 9.46 14.83 1.57
C GLY A 49 9.30 16.33 1.24
N ASN A 50 9.07 16.65 -0.04
CA ASN A 50 8.81 18.03 -0.47
C ASN A 50 7.49 18.62 0.06
N CYS A 51 6.59 17.81 0.63
CA CYS A 51 5.35 18.30 1.26
C CYS A 51 5.50 18.63 2.76
N GLY A 52 6.62 18.28 3.40
CA GLY A 52 6.89 18.66 4.79
C GLY A 52 6.06 17.93 5.85
N TYR A 53 5.54 16.73 5.56
CA TYR A 53 4.73 15.96 6.52
C TYR A 53 5.54 15.27 7.62
N GLY A 54 6.87 15.27 7.51
CA GLY A 54 7.76 14.74 8.55
C GLY A 54 7.45 13.27 8.88
N PRO A 55 7.47 12.87 10.17
CA PRO A 55 7.27 11.47 10.56
C PRO A 55 5.86 10.92 10.26
N ALA A 56 4.90 11.79 9.90
CA ALA A 56 3.56 11.34 9.54
C ALA A 56 3.56 10.46 8.29
N VAL A 57 4.59 10.52 7.42
CA VAL A 57 4.70 9.62 6.27
C VAL A 57 4.89 8.16 6.70
N GLU A 58 5.55 7.93 7.83
CA GLU A 58 5.84 6.59 8.39
C GLU A 58 4.66 6.05 9.22
N TYR A 59 3.92 6.93 9.89
CA TYR A 59 2.85 6.59 10.84
C TYR A 59 1.48 7.09 10.38
N ALA A 60 0.49 7.08 11.28
CA ALA A 60 -0.80 7.71 11.02
C ALA A 60 -0.62 9.18 10.60
N PRO A 61 -1.37 9.68 9.59
CA PRO A 61 -2.47 9.00 8.89
C PRO A 61 -2.04 8.23 7.63
N PHE A 62 -0.78 8.28 7.23
CA PHE A 62 -0.35 7.76 5.93
C PHE A 62 0.10 6.31 5.96
N TYR A 63 0.65 5.82 7.08
CA TYR A 63 1.12 4.44 7.26
C TYR A 63 1.98 3.94 6.10
N LYS A 64 2.86 4.80 5.58
CA LYS A 64 3.70 4.53 4.40
C LYS A 64 2.95 4.35 3.08
N TYR A 65 1.64 4.58 2.99
CA TYR A 65 0.90 4.59 1.72
C TYR A 65 1.06 5.94 1.02
N ILE A 66 2.28 6.20 0.56
CA ILE A 66 2.69 7.49 0.01
C ILE A 66 3.41 7.35 -1.33
N SER A 67 3.56 8.46 -2.04
CA SER A 67 4.32 8.52 -3.28
C SER A 67 4.94 9.90 -3.49
N ALA A 68 6.13 9.92 -4.07
CA ALA A 68 6.67 11.07 -4.78
C ALA A 68 5.99 11.18 -6.15
N GLY A 69 5.30 12.30 -6.39
CA GLY A 69 4.60 12.54 -7.64
C GLY A 69 5.48 13.23 -8.69
N GLY A 70 5.34 12.84 -9.96
CA GLY A 70 5.82 13.64 -11.08
C GLY A 70 5.21 15.05 -11.13
N SER A 71 5.71 15.91 -12.02
CA SER A 71 5.36 17.34 -12.05
C SER A 71 3.87 17.66 -12.12
N SER A 72 3.05 16.85 -12.79
CA SER A 72 1.60 17.03 -12.88
C SER A 72 0.81 16.45 -11.71
N LEU A 73 1.42 15.55 -10.93
CA LEU A 73 0.84 15.05 -9.68
C LEU A 73 1.20 15.96 -8.51
N PHE A 74 2.48 16.33 -8.36
CA PHE A 74 2.96 17.20 -7.29
C PHE A 74 2.55 18.66 -7.47
N LYS A 75 2.45 19.16 -8.72
CA LYS A 75 1.97 20.51 -9.07
C LYS A 75 2.63 21.62 -8.25
N ASN A 76 3.96 21.61 -8.15
CA ASN A 76 4.73 22.56 -7.34
C ASN A 76 4.24 22.67 -5.88
N GLY A 77 3.72 21.58 -5.31
CA GLY A 77 3.22 21.51 -3.95
C GLY A 77 1.69 21.57 -3.83
N GLU A 78 0.96 22.02 -4.86
CA GLU A 78 -0.52 22.03 -4.83
C GLU A 78 -1.11 20.61 -4.81
N GLY A 79 -0.34 19.61 -5.22
CA GLY A 79 -0.71 18.20 -5.17
C GLY A 79 -0.45 17.53 -3.82
N CYS A 80 0.21 18.20 -2.86
CA CYS A 80 0.47 17.63 -1.55
C CYS A 80 -0.83 17.26 -0.83
N GLY A 81 -0.92 16.02 -0.36
CA GLY A 81 -2.11 15.49 0.29
C GLY A 81 -3.18 14.97 -0.67
N ALA A 82 -2.96 15.03 -1.99
CA ALA A 82 -3.86 14.41 -2.95
C ALA A 82 -3.74 12.88 -2.90
N CYS A 83 -4.88 12.19 -2.86
CA CYS A 83 -4.95 10.73 -2.80
C CYS A 83 -5.34 10.12 -4.15
N TYR A 84 -4.68 9.03 -4.52
CA TYR A 84 -4.92 8.31 -5.78
C TYR A 84 -5.08 6.81 -5.53
N LYS A 85 -6.00 6.17 -6.24
CA LYS A 85 -6.06 4.70 -6.32
C LYS A 85 -5.11 4.21 -7.41
N VAL A 86 -4.04 3.53 -7.01
CA VAL A 86 -3.04 2.96 -7.92
C VAL A 86 -3.24 1.46 -8.00
N ARG A 87 -3.33 0.93 -9.22
CA ARG A 87 -3.51 -0.51 -9.49
C ARG A 87 -2.43 -1.02 -10.44
N CYS A 88 -1.72 -2.05 -10.01
CA CYS A 88 -0.77 -2.79 -10.84
C CYS A 88 -1.51 -3.63 -11.89
N THR A 89 -1.09 -3.59 -13.16
CA THR A 89 -1.77 -4.29 -14.28
C THR A 89 -0.85 -5.06 -15.23
N SER A 90 0.46 -4.83 -15.21
CA SER A 90 1.38 -5.36 -16.24
C SER A 90 2.29 -6.50 -15.78
N ASN A 91 2.35 -6.79 -14.47
CA ASN A 91 3.23 -7.82 -13.90
C ASN A 91 2.39 -9.00 -13.36
N PRO A 92 2.78 -10.27 -13.59
CA PRO A 92 2.10 -11.43 -13.00
C PRO A 92 2.00 -11.41 -11.46
N ALA A 93 2.89 -10.69 -10.78
CA ALA A 93 2.87 -10.51 -9.33
C ALA A 93 1.85 -9.46 -8.86
N CYS A 94 1.19 -8.73 -9.75
CA CYS A 94 0.16 -7.77 -9.37
C CYS A 94 -1.02 -8.49 -8.69
N SER A 95 -1.42 -8.03 -7.49
CA SER A 95 -2.65 -8.53 -6.83
C SER A 95 -3.93 -8.16 -7.60
N GLY A 96 -3.86 -7.17 -8.50
CA GLY A 96 -4.99 -6.61 -9.25
C GLY A 96 -5.90 -5.70 -8.41
N ASN A 97 -5.66 -5.61 -7.10
CA ASN A 97 -6.41 -4.73 -6.20
C ASN A 97 -5.76 -3.34 -6.19
N PRO A 98 -6.54 -2.24 -6.21
CA PRO A 98 -5.99 -0.91 -6.08
C PRO A 98 -5.62 -0.59 -4.62
N VAL A 99 -4.48 0.05 -4.42
CA VAL A 99 -4.10 0.68 -3.14
C VAL A 99 -4.30 2.19 -3.23
N THR A 100 -4.64 2.83 -2.11
CA THR A 100 -4.74 4.30 -2.05
C THR A 100 -3.43 4.86 -1.56
N VAL A 101 -2.79 5.73 -2.33
CA VAL A 101 -1.54 6.40 -1.97
C VAL A 101 -1.72 7.91 -1.94
N THR A 102 -0.99 8.58 -1.06
CA THR A 102 -1.01 10.04 -0.93
C THR A 102 0.26 10.65 -1.52
N ILE A 103 0.14 11.74 -2.28
CA ILE A 103 1.31 12.50 -2.72
C ILE A 103 1.88 13.27 -1.53
N THR A 104 3.09 12.89 -1.12
CA THR A 104 3.79 13.51 0.03
C THR A 104 5.16 14.07 -0.35
N ASP A 105 5.56 13.88 -1.60
CA ASP A 105 6.89 14.22 -2.06
C ASP A 105 6.88 14.52 -3.57
N PHE A 106 7.99 15.03 -4.08
CA PHE A 106 8.19 15.34 -5.49
C PHE A 106 9.22 14.38 -6.08
N CYS A 107 8.92 13.76 -7.22
CA CYS A 107 9.92 13.01 -7.97
C CYS A 107 10.60 13.94 -9.01
N PRO A 108 11.86 14.37 -8.79
CA PRO A 108 12.56 15.25 -9.71
C PRO A 108 13.13 14.50 -10.94
N GLY A 109 13.52 15.26 -11.97
CA GLY A 109 14.34 14.77 -13.07
C GLY A 109 13.60 13.81 -14.01
N ASN A 110 13.98 12.53 -13.98
CA ASN A 110 13.57 11.51 -14.96
C ASN A 110 12.13 10.98 -14.79
N CYS A 111 11.42 11.43 -13.76
CA CYS A 111 10.01 11.05 -13.60
C CYS A 111 9.13 11.71 -14.66
N GLY A 112 8.29 10.90 -15.30
CA GLY A 112 7.23 11.41 -16.18
C GLY A 112 6.24 12.30 -15.42
N ALA A 113 5.53 13.17 -16.14
CA ALA A 113 4.61 14.14 -15.55
C ALA A 113 3.54 13.51 -14.61
N TYR A 114 3.04 12.33 -14.97
CA TYR A 114 2.05 11.57 -14.19
C TYR A 114 2.63 10.29 -13.54
N GLN A 115 3.95 10.20 -13.38
CA GLN A 115 4.59 9.02 -12.78
C GLN A 115 4.44 9.03 -11.25
N PHE A 116 4.16 7.85 -10.70
CA PHE A 116 4.17 7.61 -9.25
C PHE A 116 5.49 6.96 -8.88
N ASP A 117 6.23 7.55 -7.96
CA ASP A 117 7.38 6.91 -7.35
C ASP A 117 6.98 6.53 -5.92
N LEU A 118 6.60 5.27 -5.71
CA LEU A 118 5.93 4.78 -4.51
C LEU A 118 6.92 4.58 -3.36
N SER A 119 6.43 4.66 -2.13
CA SER A 119 7.15 4.10 -0.98
C SER A 119 7.18 2.57 -1.00
N GLY A 120 8.10 2.01 -0.22
CA GLY A 120 8.15 0.57 0.00
C GLY A 120 7.22 0.12 1.14
N TYR A 121 6.47 -0.95 0.92
CA TYR A 121 5.61 -1.58 1.92
C TYR A 121 5.47 -3.09 1.64
N THR A 122 5.90 -3.94 2.57
CA THR A 122 5.82 -5.41 2.43
C THR A 122 5.43 -6.06 3.74
N ILE A 123 4.86 -7.26 3.66
CA ILE A 123 4.57 -8.06 4.86
C ILE A 123 5.88 -8.34 5.60
N VAL A 124 5.85 -8.10 6.90
CA VAL A 124 6.97 -8.29 7.82
C VAL A 124 6.76 -9.53 8.67
N PHE A 125 7.84 -10.30 8.83
CA PHE A 125 7.94 -11.44 9.74
C PHE A 125 8.99 -11.12 10.79
N LYS A 126 8.56 -10.73 11.99
CA LYS A 126 9.43 -10.44 13.12
C LYS A 126 9.54 -11.66 14.01
N VAL A 127 10.69 -12.33 13.94
CA VAL A 127 10.96 -13.56 14.69
C VAL A 127 11.01 -13.22 16.18
N ASP A 128 10.17 -13.90 16.95
CA ASP A 128 10.07 -13.73 18.39
C ASP A 128 11.41 -14.04 19.08
N SER A 129 11.77 -13.26 20.10
CA SER A 129 13.04 -13.41 20.82
C SER A 129 13.15 -14.72 21.61
N GLY A 130 12.02 -15.38 21.92
CA GLY A 130 11.95 -16.72 22.50
C GLY A 130 12.10 -17.86 21.49
N SER A 131 12.23 -17.57 20.20
CA SER A 131 12.47 -18.58 19.17
C SER A 131 13.79 -19.32 19.38
N ASN A 132 13.84 -20.59 18.96
CA ASN A 132 15.01 -21.44 18.98
C ASN A 132 14.87 -22.54 17.91
N PRO A 133 15.89 -23.39 17.68
CA PRO A 133 15.81 -24.37 16.60
C PRO A 133 14.63 -25.36 16.67
N PHE A 134 13.95 -25.52 17.82
CA PHE A 134 12.80 -26.42 17.98
C PHE A 134 11.46 -25.70 18.12
N TYR A 135 11.48 -24.38 18.29
CA TYR A 135 10.31 -23.53 18.49
C TYR A 135 10.48 -22.26 17.67
N PHE A 136 9.63 -22.06 16.68
CA PHE A 136 9.65 -20.86 15.86
C PHE A 136 8.38 -20.06 16.12
N ALA A 137 8.50 -18.77 16.43
CA ALA A 137 7.37 -17.87 16.48
C ALA A 137 7.70 -16.58 15.73
N THR A 138 6.69 -16.02 15.05
CA THR A 138 6.81 -14.75 14.34
C THR A 138 5.57 -13.92 14.54
N GLU A 139 5.79 -12.64 14.84
CA GLU A 139 4.79 -11.58 14.67
C GLU A 139 4.72 -11.24 13.18
N ILE A 140 3.51 -11.09 12.65
CA ILE A 140 3.26 -10.75 11.25
C ILE A 140 2.61 -9.37 11.22
N GLU A 141 3.15 -8.50 10.37
CA GLU A 141 2.70 -7.11 10.26
C GLU A 141 2.57 -6.72 8.79
N TYR A 142 1.73 -5.72 8.52
CA TYR A 142 1.62 -5.03 7.23
C TYR A 142 1.02 -5.87 6.09
N GLU A 143 0.09 -6.75 6.43
CA GLU A 143 -0.77 -7.45 5.48
C GLU A 143 -1.78 -6.48 4.84
N ASP A 144 -1.68 -6.30 3.52
CA ASP A 144 -2.67 -5.56 2.74
C ASP A 144 -4.02 -6.32 2.69
N GLY A 145 -5.02 -5.69 2.07
CA GLY A 145 -6.31 -6.33 1.81
C GLY A 145 -7.19 -6.39 3.05
N ASP A 146 -7.58 -7.60 3.46
CA ASP A 146 -8.52 -7.79 4.56
C ASP A 146 -7.88 -7.45 5.93
N GLY A 147 -6.54 -7.51 6.03
CA GLY A 147 -5.79 -7.25 7.26
C GLY A 147 -6.05 -8.25 8.40
N ASP A 148 -6.87 -9.28 8.17
CA ASP A 148 -7.16 -10.36 9.10
C ASP A 148 -6.56 -11.68 8.63
N LEU A 149 -6.07 -12.51 9.56
CA LEU A 149 -5.53 -13.83 9.23
C LEU A 149 -6.28 -14.93 9.97
N SER A 150 -6.88 -15.86 9.21
CA SER A 150 -7.51 -17.07 9.76
C SER A 150 -6.53 -18.22 9.93
N LYS A 151 -5.47 -18.24 9.12
CA LYS A 151 -4.51 -19.35 9.07
C LYS A 151 -3.13 -18.89 8.64
N VAL A 152 -2.13 -19.35 9.38
CA VAL A 152 -0.71 -19.18 9.05
C VAL A 152 -0.07 -20.56 9.03
N GLU A 153 0.74 -20.82 8.00
CA GLU A 153 1.40 -22.11 7.82
C GLU A 153 2.87 -21.92 7.45
N LEU A 154 3.74 -22.80 7.97
CA LEU A 154 5.17 -22.78 7.73
C LEU A 154 5.59 -24.02 6.96
N GLN A 155 6.31 -23.81 5.86
CA GLN A 155 6.98 -24.85 5.10
C GLN A 155 8.49 -24.80 5.36
N GLN A 156 9.05 -25.94 5.75
CA GLN A 156 10.48 -26.13 5.96
C GLN A 156 11.21 -26.47 4.66
N ALA A 157 12.51 -26.19 4.60
CA ALA A 157 13.33 -26.50 3.45
C ALA A 157 13.38 -27.99 3.13
N GLY A 158 13.18 -28.34 1.86
CA GLY A 158 13.14 -29.73 1.40
C GLY A 158 11.85 -30.47 1.70
N SER A 159 10.81 -29.78 2.20
CA SER A 159 9.47 -30.34 2.41
C SER A 159 8.44 -29.62 1.52
N ASN A 160 7.45 -30.37 1.03
CA ASN A 160 6.27 -29.79 0.36
C ASN A 160 5.10 -29.57 1.34
N TYR A 161 5.28 -29.92 2.61
CA TYR A 161 4.25 -29.81 3.63
C TYR A 161 4.27 -28.44 4.30
N PHE A 162 3.10 -27.81 4.35
CA PHE A 162 2.84 -26.58 5.09
C PHE A 162 2.22 -26.96 6.44
N ALA A 163 3.03 -26.84 7.50
CA ALA A 163 2.59 -27.13 8.86
C ALA A 163 1.76 -25.96 9.40
N PRO A 164 0.54 -26.21 9.93
CA PRO A 164 -0.26 -25.15 10.52
C PRO A 164 0.42 -24.59 11.77
N MET A 165 0.53 -23.27 11.81
CA MET A 165 0.99 -22.54 12.99
C MET A 165 -0.18 -22.28 13.93
N GLN A 166 0.11 -22.12 15.21
CA GLN A 166 -0.86 -21.82 16.25
C GLN A 166 -0.77 -20.35 16.62
N LEU A 167 -1.91 -19.67 16.72
CA LEU A 167 -1.99 -18.31 17.26
C LEU A 167 -1.57 -18.34 18.73
N VAL A 168 -0.64 -17.46 19.10
CA VAL A 168 -0.22 -17.28 20.50
C VAL A 168 -1.03 -16.15 21.12
N PHE A 169 -0.85 -14.94 20.61
CA PHE A 169 -1.52 -13.72 21.06
C PHE A 169 -1.30 -12.61 20.00
N GLY A 170 -2.28 -11.72 19.82
CA GLY A 170 -2.17 -10.62 18.86
C GLY A 170 -1.96 -11.13 17.43
N ALA A 171 -0.86 -10.70 16.79
CA ALA A 171 -0.45 -11.15 15.45
C ALA A 171 0.70 -12.18 15.48
N THR A 172 0.98 -12.80 16.64
CA THR A 172 2.08 -13.75 16.80
C THR A 172 1.63 -15.19 16.62
N TRP A 173 2.27 -15.89 15.69
CA TRP A 173 2.00 -17.29 15.36
C TRP A 173 3.22 -18.16 15.65
N LYS A 174 3.01 -19.38 16.15
CA LYS A 174 4.09 -20.31 16.51
C LYS A 174 3.99 -21.67 15.82
N LEU A 175 5.14 -22.31 15.66
CA LEU A 175 5.28 -23.72 15.34
C LEU A 175 6.30 -24.38 16.26
N GLN A 176 5.89 -25.46 16.92
CA GLN A 176 6.76 -26.33 17.70
C GLN A 176 7.13 -27.55 16.87
N SER A 177 8.42 -27.94 16.86
CA SER A 177 8.84 -29.21 16.25
C SER A 177 8.19 -30.39 16.97
N ASN A 178 7.59 -31.29 16.19
CA ASN A 178 6.93 -32.51 16.67
C ASN A 178 7.73 -33.78 16.35
N THR A 179 8.89 -33.66 15.70
CA THR A 179 9.74 -34.79 15.28
C THR A 179 10.94 -35.02 16.20
N GLY A 180 11.14 -34.15 17.19
CA GLY A 180 12.35 -34.13 18.02
C GLY A 180 13.60 -33.65 17.27
N SER A 181 13.48 -33.22 16.01
CA SER A 181 14.56 -32.62 15.22
C SER A 181 14.37 -31.11 15.09
N PRO A 182 15.45 -30.32 14.92
CA PRO A 182 15.34 -28.89 14.65
C PRO A 182 14.50 -28.58 13.40
N LEU A 183 13.78 -27.48 13.42
CA LEU A 183 13.11 -26.91 12.26
C LEU A 183 14.15 -26.48 11.23
N LYS A 184 14.00 -26.92 9.98
CA LYS A 184 14.98 -26.71 8.92
C LYS A 184 14.62 -25.55 8.01
N GLY A 185 15.36 -24.45 8.12
CA GLY A 185 15.24 -23.29 7.22
C GLY A 185 15.92 -23.52 5.85
N PRO A 186 15.71 -22.63 4.86
CA PRO A 186 14.81 -21.47 4.91
C PRO A 186 13.33 -21.85 5.08
N PHE A 187 12.54 -20.94 5.66
CA PHE A 187 11.10 -21.12 5.84
C PHE A 187 10.31 -20.30 4.81
N SER A 188 9.32 -20.94 4.20
CA SER A 188 8.25 -20.26 3.47
C SER A 188 7.04 -20.13 4.38
N ILE A 189 6.38 -18.98 4.37
CA ILE A 189 5.18 -18.72 5.18
C ILE A 189 3.98 -18.51 4.27
N ARG A 190 2.91 -19.27 4.49
CA ARG A 190 1.63 -19.11 3.79
C ARG A 190 0.62 -18.48 4.74
N LEU A 191 0.00 -17.41 4.28
CA LEU A 191 -1.00 -16.63 4.98
C LEU A 191 -2.35 -16.85 4.31
N THR A 192 -3.41 -16.96 5.09
CA THR A 192 -4.79 -17.01 4.57
C THR A 192 -5.65 -16.02 5.33
N THR A 193 -6.33 -15.14 4.61
CA THR A 193 -7.18 -14.13 5.23
C THR A 193 -8.43 -14.76 5.85
N LEU A 194 -9.01 -14.11 6.85
CA LEU A 194 -10.24 -14.60 7.47
C LEU A 194 -11.47 -14.18 6.66
N SER A 195 -11.51 -12.92 6.21
CA SER A 195 -12.70 -12.37 5.55
C SER A 195 -12.92 -12.93 4.14
N SER A 196 -11.89 -12.95 3.28
CA SER A 196 -12.02 -13.44 1.90
C SER A 196 -11.49 -14.86 1.67
N GLY A 197 -10.77 -15.45 2.62
CA GLY A 197 -10.14 -16.77 2.47
C GLY A 197 -9.04 -16.82 1.40
N LYS A 198 -8.55 -15.66 0.96
CA LYS A 198 -7.44 -15.56 0.00
C LYS A 198 -6.17 -16.04 0.67
N SER A 199 -5.35 -16.80 -0.07
CA SER A 199 -4.04 -17.23 0.41
C SER A 199 -2.90 -16.61 -0.38
N LEU A 200 -1.84 -16.23 0.32
CA LEU A 200 -0.59 -15.71 -0.23
C LEU A 200 0.58 -16.49 0.38
N THR A 201 1.63 -16.79 -0.40
CA THR A 201 2.82 -17.48 0.11
C THR A 201 4.07 -16.64 -0.11
N ALA A 202 4.76 -16.31 0.98
CA ALA A 202 6.09 -15.72 0.99
C ALA A 202 7.15 -16.84 1.03
N TYR A 203 7.68 -17.18 -0.15
CA TYR A 203 8.63 -18.29 -0.29
C TYR A 203 10.02 -17.95 0.23
N ASN A 204 10.61 -18.85 1.04
CA ASN A 204 11.96 -18.74 1.60
C ASN A 204 12.24 -17.38 2.29
N VAL A 205 11.20 -16.75 2.84
CA VAL A 205 11.27 -15.40 3.40
C VAL A 205 12.14 -15.32 4.66
N ILE A 206 12.26 -16.44 5.38
CA ILE A 206 13.14 -16.54 6.56
C ILE A 206 14.33 -17.43 6.18
N PRO A 207 15.56 -16.89 6.10
CA PRO A 207 16.74 -17.60 5.63
C PRO A 207 17.21 -18.64 6.66
N ALA A 208 17.95 -19.66 6.25
CA ALA A 208 18.37 -20.76 7.15
C ALA A 208 19.19 -20.33 8.38
N ASN A 209 19.90 -19.21 8.30
CA ASN A 209 20.73 -18.63 9.36
C ASN A 209 20.02 -17.57 10.20
N TRP A 210 18.69 -17.61 10.25
CA TRP A 210 17.90 -16.72 11.10
C TRP A 210 18.28 -16.86 12.58
N SER A 211 18.07 -15.78 13.33
CA SER A 211 18.27 -15.69 14.76
C SER A 211 17.04 -15.03 15.41
N PRO A 212 16.75 -15.32 16.68
CA PRO A 212 15.64 -14.70 17.39
C PRO A 212 15.74 -13.18 17.42
N GLY A 213 14.61 -12.48 17.35
CA GLY A 213 14.54 -11.01 17.31
C GLY A 213 14.82 -10.39 15.94
N GLN A 214 15.22 -11.18 14.94
CA GLN A 214 15.41 -10.67 13.59
C GLN A 214 14.09 -10.41 12.88
N THR A 215 14.11 -9.43 11.99
CA THR A 215 12.96 -9.07 11.15
C THR A 215 13.26 -9.42 9.70
N PHE A 216 12.36 -10.17 9.08
CA PHE A 216 12.42 -10.54 7.68
C PHE A 216 11.24 -9.94 6.93
N ARG A 217 11.42 -9.70 5.63
CA ARG A 217 10.49 -8.96 4.80
C ARG A 217 10.17 -9.75 3.56
N SER A 218 8.89 -9.81 3.22
CA SER A 218 8.41 -10.50 2.03
C SER A 218 8.64 -9.67 0.76
N ASN A 219 8.50 -10.32 -0.39
CA ASN A 219 8.40 -9.67 -1.70
C ASN A 219 6.97 -9.74 -2.26
N VAL A 220 5.99 -10.05 -1.41
CA VAL A 220 4.59 -10.29 -1.78
C VAL A 220 3.66 -9.60 -0.79
N ASN A 221 2.50 -9.14 -1.25
CA ASN A 221 1.41 -8.65 -0.40
C ASN A 221 0.04 -9.04 -1.01
N PHE A 222 -1.05 -8.92 -0.26
CA PHE A 222 -2.41 -9.32 -0.67
C PHE A 222 -3.08 -8.41 -1.71
#